data_AF-A0A133ZEX0-F1
#
_entry.id   AF-A0A133ZEX0-F1
#
_cell.length_a   1.000
_cell.length_b   1.000
_cell.length_c   1.000
_cell.angle_alpha   90.00
_cell.angle_beta   90.00
_cell.angle_gamma   90.00
#
_symmetry.space_group_name_H-M   'P 1'
#
loop_
_entity.id
_entity.type
_entity.pdbx_description
1 polymer ?
#
loop_
_entity_poly.entity_id
_entity_poly.type
_entity_poly.pdbx_seq_one_letter_code
_entity_poly.pdbx_strand_id
1 'polypeptide(L)' 'MRWYCHYGVSYRDLEEMMTARGVPIDQTTIYRWGQKYAPELDKQTRWYRHVT' A
#
# COMPACT_ATOMS: atom_id res chain seq x y z
N MET A 1 5.81 -8.90 -17.11
CA MET A 1 5.18 -7.79 -16.35
C MET A 1 4.06 -8.38 -15.53
N ARG A 2 4.21 -8.43 -14.21
CA ARG A 2 3.24 -9.09 -13.32
C ARG A 2 2.26 -8.04 -12.80
N TRP A 3 1.01 -8.18 -13.24
CA TRP A 3 -0.12 -7.31 -12.94
C TRP A 3 -0.59 -7.56 -11.51
N TYR A 4 -0.11 -6.79 -10.54
CA TYR A 4 -0.50 -6.93 -9.13
C TYR A 4 -1.63 -5.99 -8.70
N CYS A 5 -2.05 -5.05 -9.56
CA CYS A 5 -3.01 -4.02 -9.16
C CYS A 5 -4.48 -4.44 -9.26
N HIS A 6 -4.77 -5.64 -9.80
CA HIS A 6 -6.15 -6.04 -10.14
C HIS A 6 -6.87 -6.84 -9.04
N TYR A 7 -6.14 -7.39 -8.07
CA TYR A 7 -6.69 -8.17 -6.96
C TYR A 7 -6.23 -7.56 -5.63
N GLY A 8 -7.02 -7.72 -4.56
CA GLY A 8 -6.67 -7.25 -3.23
C GLY A 8 -5.31 -7.81 -2.81
N VAL A 9 -4.30 -6.96 -2.80
CA VAL A 9 -2.92 -7.35 -2.50
C VAL A 9 -2.80 -7.51 -0.99
N SER A 10 -2.41 -8.70 -0.53
CA SER A 10 -2.15 -8.90 0.90
C SER A 10 -0.83 -8.23 1.30
N TYR A 11 -0.66 -7.92 2.60
CA TYR A 11 0.61 -7.38 3.10
C TYR A 11 1.81 -8.30 2.84
N ARG A 12 1.56 -9.61 2.79
CA ARG A 12 2.58 -10.61 2.45
C ARG A 12 2.98 -10.55 0.98
N ASP A 13 2.01 -10.36 0.07
CA ASP A 13 2.32 -10.16 -1.35
C ASP A 13 3.17 -8.90 -1.55
N LEU A 14 2.90 -7.83 -0.79
CA LEU A 14 3.70 -6.60 -0.83
C LEU A 14 5.13 -6.82 -0.29
N GLU A 15 5.29 -7.59 0.79
CA GLU A 15 6.60 -7.97 1.32
C GLU A 15 7.40 -8.79 0.30
N GLU A 16 6.79 -9.79 -0.34
CA GLU A 16 7.42 -10.58 -1.40
C GLU A 16 7.82 -9.70 -2.60
N MET A 17 6.99 -8.71 -2.98
CA MET A 17 7.30 -7.75 -4.04
C MET A 17 8.45 -6.80 -3.70
N MET A 18 8.50 -6.29 -2.46
CA MET A 18 9.58 -5.43 -1.98
C MET A 18 10.90 -6.21 -1.90
N THR A 19 10.84 -7.44 -1.40
CA THR A 19 11.98 -8.35 -1.31
C THR A 19 12.51 -8.71 -2.70
N ALA A 20 11.63 -8.95 -3.68
CA ALA A 20 12.02 -9.16 -5.07
C ALA A 20 12.71 -7.95 -5.72
N ARG A 21 12.47 -6.73 -5.19
CA ARG A 21 13.17 -5.49 -5.59
C ARG A 21 14.47 -5.25 -4.81
N GLY A 22 14.89 -6.21 -3.98
CA GLY A 22 16.10 -6.11 -3.16
C GLY A 22 15.92 -5.31 -1.87
N VAL A 23 14.68 -4.98 -1.49
CA VAL A 23 14.38 -4.24 -0.28
C VAL A 23 13.71 -5.19 0.73
N PRO A 24 14.46 -5.79 1.67
CA PRO A 24 13.87 -6.66 2.68
C PRO A 24 13.04 -5.81 3.65
N ILE A 25 11.72 -5.93 3.56
CA ILE A 25 10.76 -5.22 4.41
C ILE A 25 9.83 -6.25 5.02
N ASP A 26 9.76 -6.26 6.35
CA ASP A 26 8.79 -7.09 7.07
C ASP A 26 7.35 -6.60 6.85
N GLN A 27 6.39 -7.53 6.70
CA GLN A 27 4.97 -7.23 6.53
C GLN A 27 4.39 -6.24 7.57
N THR A 28 4.89 -6.24 8.82
CA THR A 28 4.43 -5.32 9.88
C THR A 28 4.88 -3.87 9.63
N THR A 29 5.99 -3.68 8.91
CA THR A 29 6.48 -2.36 8.50
C THR A 29 5.54 -1.75 7.48
N ILE A 30 5.06 -2.55 6.52
CA ILE A 30 4.09 -2.11 5.51
C ILE A 30 2.76 -1.76 6.17
N TYR A 31 2.31 -2.58 7.12
CA TYR A 31 1.11 -2.29 7.91
C TYR A 31 1.22 -0.96 8.68
N ARG A 32 2.35 -0.71 9.35
CA ARG A 32 2.61 0.55 10.07
C ARG A 32 2.66 1.75 9.14
N TRP A 33 3.22 1.60 7.94
CA TRP A 33 3.18 2.64 6.91
C TRP A 33 1.74 2.91 6.47
N GLY A 34 0.94 1.87 6.24
CA GLY A 34 -0.48 2.01 5.96
C GLY A 34 -1.19 2.86 7.01
N GLN A 35 -1.00 2.56 8.29
CA GLN A 35 -1.60 3.35 9.38
C GLN A 35 -1.09 4.80 9.45
N LYS A 36 0.21 5.02 9.21
CA LYS A 36 0.81 6.36 9.25
C LYS A 36 0.38 7.25 8.08
N TYR A 37 0.31 6.68 6.88
CA TYR A 37 -0.01 7.42 5.66
C TYR A 37 -1.50 7.48 5.35
N ALA A 38 -2.32 6.56 5.89
CA ALA A 38 -3.78 6.59 5.75
C ALA A 38 -4.41 7.97 6.02
N PRO A 39 -4.14 8.68 7.14
CA PRO A 39 -4.73 10.00 7.38
C PRO A 39 -4.25 11.07 6.40
N GLU A 40 -3.03 10.96 5.88
CA GLU A 40 -2.48 11.91 4.92
C GLU A 40 -3.08 11.69 3.52
N LEU A 41 -3.22 10.42 3.13
CA LEU A 41 -3.96 10.04 1.92
C LEU A 41 -5.43 10.45 2.01
N ASP A 42 -6.08 10.30 3.17
CA ASP A 42 -7.47 10.72 3.35
C ASP A 42 -7.64 12.23 3.15
N LYS A 43 -6.73 13.06 3.68
CA LYS A 43 -6.71 14.51 3.42
C LYS A 43 -6.56 14.85 1.93
N GLN A 44 -5.64 14.18 1.23
CA GLN A 44 -5.39 14.40 -0.19
C GLN A 44 -6.56 13.91 -1.06
N THR A 45 -7.19 12.80 -0.65
CA THR A 45 -8.29 12.17 -1.39
C THR A 45 -9.65 12.78 -1.03
N ARG A 46 -9.71 13.64 -0.02
CA ARG A 46 -10.93 14.31 0.45
C ARG A 46 -11.65 15.03 -0.68
N TRP A 47 -10.91 15.70 -1.56
CA TRP A 47 -11.47 16.36 -2.75
C TRP A 47 -12.21 15.40 -3.67
N TYR A 48 -11.67 14.20 -3.91
CA TYR A 48 -12.29 13.18 -4.75
C TYR A 48 -13.53 12.54 -4.11
N ARG A 49 -13.65 12.57 -2.78
CA ARG A 49 -14.85 12.06 -2.06
C ARG A 49 -16.06 12.98 -2.14
N HIS A 50 -15.87 14.27 -2.41
CA HIS A 50 -16.96 15.25 -2.46
C HIS A 50 -17.55 15.45 -3.86
N VAL A 51 -17.04 14.78 -4.89
CA VAL A 51 -17.47 14.93 -6.30
C VAL A 51 -18.47 13.85 -6.75
N THR A 52 -19.12 13.16 -5.80
CA THR A 52 -20.21 12.21 -6.05
C THR A 52 -21.44 12.65 -5.26
#